data_AF-A0A3D5E5M2-F1
#
_entry.id   AF-A0A3D5E5M2-F1
#
_cell.length_a   1.000
_cell.length_b   1.000
_cell.length_c   1.000
_cell.angle_alpha   90.00
_cell.angle_beta   90.00
_cell.angle_gamma   90.00
#
_symmetry.space_group_name_H-M   'P 1'
#
loop_
_entity.id
_entity.type
_entity.pdbx_description
1 polymer ?
#
loop_
_entity_poly.entity_id
_entity_poly.type
_entity_poly.pdbx_seq_one_letter_code
_entity_poly.pdbx_strand_id
1 'polypeptide(L)'
;KAKSTEPSYGTHFFQDLVEANIYTLAINLKAEGSFISDSLSSNYTNMLSIICPEDSRFNDQIKIYNIAEHNKHHTLNVIMVSETEQSIGFINTNN
;
A
#
# COMPACT_ATOMS: atom_id res chain seq x y z
N LYS A 1 -29.12 14.97 -28.00
CA LYS A 1 -28.03 14.01 -27.73
C LYS A 1 -27.49 14.33 -26.34
N ALA A 2 -27.68 13.44 -25.37
CA ALA A 2 -27.16 13.62 -24.02
C ALA A 2 -25.62 13.65 -24.09
N LYS A 3 -25.04 14.72 -23.53
CA LYS A 3 -23.60 14.89 -23.38
C LYS A 3 -23.14 13.82 -22.39
N SER A 4 -22.46 12.79 -22.87
CA SER A 4 -21.78 11.83 -22.01
C SER A 4 -20.79 12.63 -21.16
N THR A 5 -21.04 12.68 -19.86
CA THR A 5 -20.07 13.14 -18.87
C THR A 5 -18.84 12.28 -19.07
N GLU A 6 -17.75 12.83 -19.61
CA GLU A 6 -16.46 12.15 -19.59
C GLU A 6 -16.23 11.72 -18.14
N PRO A 7 -15.97 10.43 -17.87
CA PRO A 7 -15.79 10.03 -16.49
C PRO A 7 -14.51 10.72 -16.01
N SER A 8 -14.63 11.36 -14.85
CA SER A 8 -13.50 12.03 -14.19
C SER A 8 -12.29 11.09 -14.20
N TYR A 9 -11.17 11.53 -14.78
CA TYR A 9 -9.91 10.78 -14.80
C TYR A 9 -9.51 10.25 -13.40
N GLY A 10 -9.95 10.92 -12.33
CA GLY A 10 -9.74 10.46 -10.95
C GLY A 10 -10.49 9.17 -10.61
N THR A 11 -11.70 8.97 -11.13
CA THR A 11 -12.48 7.74 -10.87
C THR A 11 -11.90 6.55 -11.62
N HIS A 12 -11.39 6.76 -12.85
CA HIS A 12 -10.72 5.71 -13.62
C HIS A 12 -9.47 5.18 -12.93
N PHE A 13 -8.61 6.06 -12.42
CA PHE A 13 -7.40 5.64 -11.71
C PHE A 13 -7.70 4.72 -10.51
N PHE A 14 -8.64 5.12 -9.63
CA PHE A 14 -9.00 4.28 -8.48
C PHE A 14 -9.73 3.00 -8.90
N GLN A 15 -10.52 3.06 -9.96
CA GLN A 15 -11.18 1.87 -10.50
C GLN A 15 -10.14 0.86 -11.02
N ASP A 16 -9.15 1.31 -11.79
CA ASP A 16 -8.06 0.46 -12.31
C ASP A 16 -7.29 -0.23 -11.17
N LEU A 17 -7.04 0.48 -10.06
CA LEU A 17 -6.40 -0.11 -8.87
C LEU A 17 -7.25 -1.22 -8.24
N VAL A 18 -8.56 -0.98 -8.07
CA VAL A 18 -9.48 -1.99 -7.51
C VAL A 18 -9.55 -3.21 -8.44
N GLU A 19 -9.65 -2.99 -9.75
CA GLU A 19 -9.66 -4.07 -10.74
C GLU A 19 -8.35 -4.88 -10.73
N ALA A 20 -7.22 -4.23 -10.42
CA ALA A 20 -5.91 -4.86 -10.25
C ALA A 20 -5.67 -5.45 -8.84
N ASN A 21 -6.66 -5.42 -7.93
CA ASN A 21 -6.54 -5.82 -6.53
C ASN A 21 -5.48 -5.04 -5.73
N ILE A 22 -5.31 -3.76 -6.06
CA ILE A 22 -4.45 -2.82 -5.34
C ILE A 22 -5.33 -1.96 -4.44
N TYR A 23 -5.19 -2.12 -3.13
CA TYR A 23 -5.97 -1.41 -2.14
C TYR A 23 -5.16 -0.26 -1.54
N THR A 24 -5.65 0.97 -1.69
CA THR A 24 -4.98 2.16 -1.16
C THR A 24 -5.46 2.49 0.24
N LEU A 25 -4.53 2.70 1.18
CA LEU A 25 -4.82 3.22 2.51
C LEU A 25 -4.13 4.57 2.70
N ALA A 26 -4.92 5.61 2.98
CA ALA A 26 -4.37 6.91 3.34
C ALA A 26 -3.93 6.89 4.81
N ILE A 27 -2.65 7.16 5.08
CA ILE A 27 -2.08 7.22 6.44
C ILE A 27 -1.67 8.66 6.72
N ASN A 28 -2.28 9.28 7.74
CA ASN A 28 -1.90 10.61 8.19
C ASN A 28 -0.78 10.53 9.24
N LEU A 29 0.47 10.61 8.81
CA LEU A 29 1.64 10.58 9.69
C LEU A 29 1.75 11.76 10.68
N LYS A 30 0.89 12.79 10.54
CA LYS A 30 0.81 13.89 11.52
C LYS A 30 -0.19 13.62 12.64
N ALA A 31 -1.06 12.62 12.48
CA ALA A 31 -2.01 12.24 13.51
C ALA A 31 -1.26 11.57 14.68
N GLU A 32 -1.66 11.91 15.90
CA GLU A 32 -1.07 11.33 17.11
C GLU A 32 -1.24 9.81 17.10
N GLY A 33 -0.14 9.08 17.36
CA GLY A 33 -0.13 7.62 17.34
C GLY A 33 -0.11 6.98 15.96
N SER A 34 -0.09 7.75 14.86
CA SER A 34 0.07 7.21 13.51
C SER A 34 1.55 7.02 13.15
N PHE A 35 1.90 5.83 12.68
CA PHE A 35 3.25 5.51 12.22
C PHE A 35 3.22 4.37 11.20
N ILE A 36 4.30 4.25 10.43
CA ILE A 36 4.64 3.04 9.69
C ILE A 36 5.82 2.41 10.41
N SER A 37 5.77 1.11 10.67
CA SER A 37 6.80 0.45 11.46
C SER A 37 8.12 0.39 10.69
N ASP A 38 9.21 0.88 11.30
CA ASP A 38 10.57 0.75 10.78
C ASP A 38 10.98 -0.72 10.57
N SER A 39 10.33 -1.64 11.27
CA SER A 39 10.55 -3.08 11.13
C SER A 39 10.26 -3.60 9.70
N LEU A 40 9.39 -2.94 8.94
CA LEU A 40 9.19 -3.25 7.53
C LEU A 40 10.49 -3.04 6.74
N SER A 41 11.14 -1.90 6.96
CA SER A 41 12.38 -1.56 6.26
C SER A 41 13.59 -2.39 6.70
N SER A 42 13.62 -2.86 7.95
CA SER A 42 14.71 -3.70 8.44
C SER A 42 14.56 -5.17 8.04
N ASN A 43 13.33 -5.65 7.85
CA ASN A 43 13.05 -7.06 7.61
C ASN A 43 12.81 -7.40 6.13
N TYR A 44 12.44 -6.42 5.30
CA TYR A 44 12.12 -6.64 3.89
C TYR A 44 12.98 -5.75 2.98
N THR A 45 13.42 -6.32 1.85
CA THR A 45 14.21 -5.57 0.87
C THR A 45 13.29 -4.67 0.06
N ASN A 46 13.62 -3.39 -0.10
CA ASN A 46 12.91 -2.52 -1.04
C ASN A 46 13.17 -2.99 -2.48
N MET A 47 12.13 -3.47 -3.15
CA MET A 47 12.19 -4.02 -4.50
C MET A 47 12.00 -2.99 -5.61
N LEU A 48 11.84 -1.70 -5.29
CA LEU A 48 11.59 -0.67 -6.31
C LEU A 48 12.62 -0.71 -7.44
N SER A 49 13.91 -0.78 -7.11
CA SER A 49 14.97 -0.80 -8.13
C SER A 49 15.01 -2.08 -8.97
N ILE A 50 14.37 -3.17 -8.50
CA ILE A 50 14.25 -4.42 -9.24
C ILE A 50 13.07 -4.33 -10.22
N ILE A 51 11.95 -3.77 -9.77
CA ILE A 51 10.69 -3.71 -10.52
C ILE A 51 10.68 -2.52 -11.49
N CYS A 52 11.22 -1.37 -11.09
CA CYS A 52 11.31 -0.15 -11.88
C CYS A 52 12.71 0.49 -11.75
N PRO A 53 13.74 -0.06 -12.43
CA PRO A 53 15.13 0.41 -12.30
C PRO A 53 15.32 1.89 -12.65
N GLU A 54 14.55 2.40 -13.62
CA GLU A 54 14.56 3.79 -14.09
C GLU A 54 14.12 4.81 -13.04
N ASP A 55 13.37 4.36 -12.03
CA ASP A 55 12.87 5.17 -10.91
C ASP A 55 13.57 4.86 -9.58
N SER A 56 14.72 4.15 -9.63
CA SER A 56 15.55 3.85 -8.45
C SER A 56 15.94 5.08 -7.62
N ARG A 57 15.98 6.28 -8.23
CA ARG A 57 16.18 7.55 -7.51
C ARG A 57 15.14 7.82 -6.42
N PHE A 58 13.97 7.15 -6.46
CA PHE A 58 12.91 7.28 -5.48
C PHE A 58 12.93 6.20 -4.39
N ASN A 59 14.00 5.41 -4.29
CA ASN A 59 14.11 4.34 -3.29
C ASN A 59 13.88 4.82 -1.85
N ASP A 60 14.12 6.10 -1.54
CA ASP A 60 13.91 6.66 -0.21
C ASP A 60 12.44 7.01 0.06
N GLN A 61 11.68 7.38 -0.97
CA GLN A 61 10.29 7.81 -0.88
C GLN A 61 9.30 6.69 -1.17
N ILE A 62 9.65 5.79 -2.10
CA ILE A 62 8.79 4.69 -2.55
C ILE A 62 9.43 3.37 -2.10
N LYS A 63 8.70 2.64 -1.26
CA LYS A 63 9.09 1.33 -0.76
C LYS A 63 8.13 0.28 -1.31
N ILE A 64 8.67 -0.72 -2.00
CA ILE A 64 7.91 -1.88 -2.47
C ILE A 64 8.46 -3.10 -1.74
N TYR A 65 7.61 -3.78 -0.96
CA TYR A 65 8.01 -4.96 -0.20
C TYR A 65 7.21 -6.18 -0.68
N ASN A 66 7.91 -7.28 -0.96
CA ASN A 66 7.28 -8.58 -1.13
C ASN A 66 7.20 -9.27 0.24
N ILE A 67 6.02 -9.25 0.85
CA ILE A 67 5.81 -9.83 2.18
C ILE A 67 6.06 -11.35 2.20
N ALA A 68 5.86 -12.02 1.06
CA ALA A 68 6.08 -13.45 0.92
C ALA A 68 7.55 -13.84 0.62
N GLU A 69 8.47 -12.87 0.57
CA GLU A 69 9.90 -13.09 0.23
C GLU A 69 10.56 -14.14 1.14
N HIS A 70 10.35 -14.03 2.45
CA HIS A 70 10.96 -14.95 3.45
C HIS A 70 10.15 -16.21 3.69
N ASN A 71 8.82 -16.14 3.58
CA ASN A 71 7.91 -17.26 3.74
C ASN A 71 6.59 -16.96 3.04
N LYS A 72 6.15 -17.88 2.18
CA LYS A 72 4.88 -17.78 1.42
C LYS A 72 3.61 -17.67 2.29
N HIS A 73 3.70 -17.99 3.57
CA HIS A 73 2.59 -17.89 4.52
C HIS A 73 2.52 -16.52 5.22
N HIS A 74 3.55 -15.69 5.07
CA HIS A 74 3.50 -14.33 5.60
C HIS A 74 2.48 -13.49 4.85
N THR A 75 1.60 -12.83 5.59
CA THR A 75 0.57 -11.94 5.03
C THR A 75 0.54 -10.62 5.78
N LEU A 76 0.38 -9.50 5.07
CA LEU A 76 0.06 -8.22 5.67
C LEU A 76 -1.44 -8.16 5.91
N ASN A 77 -1.84 -8.09 7.17
CA ASN A 77 -3.22 -7.94 7.58
C ASN A 77 -3.45 -6.49 7.97
N VAL A 78 -4.52 -5.90 7.43
CA VAL A 78 -4.92 -4.53 7.74
C VAL A 78 -6.36 -4.58 8.25
N ILE A 79 -6.57 -4.17 9.49
CA ILE A 79 -7.89 -4.09 10.12
C ILE A 79 -8.24 -2.61 10.23
N MET A 80 -9.41 -2.24 9.72
CA MET A 80 -9.92 -0.87 9.73
C MET A 80 -11.27 -0.85 10.43
N VAL A 81 -11.41 0.02 11.43
CA VAL A 81 -12.64 0.21 12.20
C VAL A 81 -13.25 1.54 11.77
N SER A 82 -14.34 1.48 11.01
CA SER A 82 -14.99 2.68 10.46
C SER A 82 -15.56 3.59 11.53
N GLU A 83 -16.05 3.05 12.64
CA GLU A 83 -16.69 3.82 13.71
C GLU A 83 -15.70 4.68 14.50
N THR A 84 -14.45 4.24 14.63
CA THR A 84 -13.39 4.99 15.34
C THR A 84 -12.39 5.64 14.40
N GLU A 85 -12.53 5.45 13.09
CA GLU A 85 -11.56 5.87 12.06
C GLU A 85 -10.13 5.38 12.34
N GLN A 86 -9.99 4.24 13.04
CA GLN A 86 -8.71 3.66 13.40
C GLN A 86 -8.36 2.47 12.51
N SER A 87 -7.07 2.28 12.29
CA SER A 87 -6.56 1.13 11.56
C SER A 87 -5.30 0.58 12.19
N ILE A 88 -5.12 -0.74 12.13
CA ILE A 88 -3.89 -1.42 12.50
C ILE A 88 -3.43 -2.31 11.35
N GLY A 89 -2.13 -2.26 11.04
CA GLY A 89 -1.46 -3.14 10.10
C GLY A 89 -0.45 -4.02 10.81
N PHE A 90 -0.44 -5.32 10.54
CA PHE A 90 0.55 -6.24 11.08
C PHE A 90 0.86 -7.38 10.12
N ILE A 91 2.08 -7.90 10.19
CA ILE A 91 2.45 -9.12 9.47
C ILE A 91 2.02 -10.32 10.29
N ASN A 92 1.18 -11.16 9.72
CA ASN A 92 0.88 -12.47 10.26
C ASN A 92 1.89 -13.47 9.71
N THR A 93 2.59 -14.16 10.60
CA THR A 93 3.60 -15.18 10.29
C THR A 93 3.11 -16.60 10.57
N ASN A 94 1.86 -16.77 11.00
CA ASN A 94 1.30 -18.07 11.37
C ASN A 94 0.92 -18.88 10.12
N ASN A 95 1.31 -20.16 10.12
CA ASN A 95 0.90 -21.18 9.16
C ASN A 95 -0.53 -21.66 9.42
#